data_AF-A0A1H5YUC5-F1
#
_entry.id   AF-A0A1H5YUC5-F1
#
_cell.length_a   1.000
_cell.length_b   1.000
_cell.length_c   1.000
_cell.angle_alpha   90.00
_cell.angle_beta   90.00
_cell.angle_gamma   90.00
#
_symmetry.space_group_name_H-M   'P 1'
#
loop_
_entity.id
_entity.type
_entity.pdbx_description
1 polymer ?
#
loop_
_entity_poly.entity_id
_entity_poly.type
_entity_poly.pdbx_seq_one_letter_code
_entity_poly.pdbx_strand_id
1 'polypeptide(L)'
;MKILQKITFIIVLIGLFTSCQSKTDVDQILSNSDTKKAIIDTIANNSDMYKDMMQAMMNSSKGKMMMINHENMMKMMKDNPDMMKGMMTEMMEASKTDTTMISEMYKSMIDNPKMMDMMKDKKMQSHKMTGMDKNMDMSK
;
A
#
# COMPACT_ATOMS: atom_id res chain seq x y z
N MET A 1 47.99 -35.18 -7.97
CA MET A 1 46.90 -34.77 -8.90
C MET A 1 45.61 -35.59 -8.77
N LYS A 2 45.65 -36.92 -8.56
CA LYS A 2 44.44 -37.78 -8.54
C LYS A 2 43.49 -37.54 -7.36
N ILE A 3 43.98 -37.01 -6.23
CA ILE A 3 43.17 -36.78 -5.02
C ILE A 3 42.41 -35.46 -5.10
N LEU A 4 43.07 -34.40 -5.60
CA LEU A 4 42.45 -33.09 -5.80
C LEU A 4 41.29 -33.14 -6.81
N GLN A 5 41.47 -33.84 -7.94
CA GLN A 5 40.39 -34.04 -8.92
C GLN A 5 39.20 -34.81 -8.34
N LYS A 6 39.44 -35.80 -7.46
CA LYS A 6 38.37 -36.56 -6.79
C LYS A 6 37.57 -35.70 -5.80
N ILE A 7 38.24 -34.80 -5.08
CA ILE A 7 37.61 -33.87 -4.13
C ILE A 7 36.72 -32.86 -4.88
N THR A 8 37.21 -32.31 -6.00
CA THR A 8 36.43 -31.38 -6.84
C THR A 8 35.15 -32.03 -7.39
N PHE A 9 35.21 -33.31 -7.77
CA PHE A 9 34.06 -34.03 -8.31
C PHE A 9 32.98 -34.30 -7.25
N ILE A 10 33.38 -34.55 -5.99
CA ILE A 10 32.45 -34.78 -4.87
C ILE A 10 31.67 -33.50 -4.52
N ILE A 11 32.31 -32.33 -4.58
CA ILE A 11 31.66 -31.04 -4.27
C ILE A 11 30.58 -30.71 -5.31
N VAL A 12 30.82 -31.00 -6.59
CA VAL A 12 29.83 -30.84 -7.67
C VAL A 12 28.67 -31.82 -7.52
N LEU A 13 28.95 -33.06 -7.11
CA LEU A 13 27.91 -34.07 -6.83
C LEU A 13 27.01 -33.68 -5.65
N ILE A 14 27.56 -33.17 -4.56
CA ILE A 14 26.77 -32.74 -3.38
C ILE A 14 25.90 -31.53 -3.73
N GLY A 15 26.38 -30.61 -4.57
CA GLY A 15 25.59 -29.48 -5.07
C GLY A 15 24.39 -29.88 -5.94
N LEU A 16 24.44 -31.05 -6.57
CA LEU A 16 23.33 -31.60 -7.39
C LEU A 16 22.33 -32.42 -6.55
N PHE A 17 22.69 -32.87 -5.34
CA PHE A 17 21.78 -33.63 -4.47
C PHE A 17 20.92 -32.75 -3.55
N THR A 18 21.30 -31.50 -3.28
CA THR A 18 20.50 -30.58 -2.44
C THR A 18 19.24 -30.06 -3.12
N SER A 19 19.12 -30.18 -4.45
CA SER A 19 17.88 -29.88 -5.17
C SER A 19 16.81 -30.96 -5.05
N CYS A 20 17.11 -32.12 -4.41
CA CYS A 20 16.21 -33.28 -4.38
C CYS A 20 15.80 -33.76 -2.97
N GLN A 21 16.25 -33.09 -1.89
CA GLN A 21 15.83 -33.36 -0.50
C GLN A 21 15.59 -32.06 0.28
N SER A 22 14.59 -31.28 -0.09
CA SER A 22 14.25 -30.04 0.62
C SER A 22 13.45 -30.31 1.91
N LYS A 23 14.17 -30.47 3.02
CA LYS A 23 13.73 -29.90 4.31
C LYS A 23 14.65 -28.74 4.70
N THR A 24 15.13 -27.98 3.72
CA THR A 24 15.81 -26.73 4.01
C THR A 24 14.75 -25.71 4.32
N ASP A 25 14.80 -25.17 5.53
CA ASP A 25 13.91 -24.12 5.97
C ASP A 25 14.17 -22.88 5.09
N VAL A 26 13.27 -22.67 4.14
CA VAL A 26 13.33 -21.55 3.20
C VAL A 26 13.37 -20.23 3.97
N ASP A 27 12.72 -20.15 5.12
CA ASP A 27 12.71 -18.97 5.96
C ASP A 27 14.10 -18.70 6.56
N GLN A 28 14.85 -19.75 6.91
CA GLN A 28 16.23 -19.61 7.40
C GLN A 28 17.17 -19.10 6.30
N ILE A 29 17.01 -19.59 5.07
CA ILE A 29 17.79 -19.13 3.90
C ILE A 29 17.47 -17.67 3.58
N LEU A 30 16.19 -17.30 3.59
CA LEU A 30 15.73 -15.95 3.28
C LEU A 30 16.00 -14.94 4.41
N SER A 31 16.19 -15.42 5.63
CA SER A 31 16.56 -14.59 6.79
C SER A 31 18.05 -14.23 6.80
N ASN A 32 18.91 -15.02 6.15
CA ASN A 32 20.33 -14.68 6.00
C ASN A 32 20.50 -13.59 4.91
N SER A 33 21.08 -12.45 5.29
CA SER A 33 21.24 -11.30 4.40
C SER A 33 22.10 -11.58 3.17
N ASP A 34 23.20 -12.32 3.34
CA ASP A 34 24.17 -12.57 2.27
C ASP A 34 23.59 -13.56 1.25
N THR A 35 22.95 -14.62 1.74
CA THR A 35 22.26 -15.60 0.89
C THR A 35 21.07 -14.97 0.17
N LYS A 36 20.24 -14.18 0.87
CA LYS A 36 19.14 -13.43 0.26
C LYS A 36 19.65 -12.50 -0.83
N LYS A 37 20.74 -11.78 -0.58
CA LYS A 37 21.35 -10.89 -1.56
C LYS A 37 21.83 -11.67 -2.79
N ALA A 38 22.54 -12.78 -2.60
CA ALA A 38 23.01 -13.61 -3.71
C ALA A 38 21.85 -14.17 -4.56
N ILE A 39 20.75 -14.56 -3.93
CA ILE A 39 19.53 -15.00 -4.64
C ILE A 39 18.93 -13.86 -5.47
N ILE A 40 18.76 -12.68 -4.86
CA ILE A 40 18.22 -11.50 -5.54
C ILE A 40 19.12 -11.07 -6.70
N ASP A 41 20.44 -11.03 -6.48
CA ASP A 41 21.41 -10.70 -7.52
C ASP A 41 21.35 -11.71 -8.68
N THR A 42 21.18 -13.00 -8.38
CA THR A 42 21.03 -14.04 -9.41
C THR A 42 19.77 -13.84 -10.24
N ILE A 43 18.64 -13.54 -9.60
CA ILE A 43 17.37 -13.27 -10.30
C ILE A 43 17.51 -12.01 -11.15
N ALA A 44 18.08 -10.93 -10.61
CA ALA A 44 18.22 -9.65 -11.30
C ALA A 44 19.14 -9.74 -12.53
N ASN A 45 20.17 -10.60 -12.48
CA ASN A 45 21.10 -10.80 -13.59
C ASN A 45 20.63 -11.85 -14.62
N ASN A 46 19.48 -12.50 -14.41
CA ASN A 46 18.87 -13.43 -15.36
C ASN A 46 17.59 -12.81 -15.93
N SER A 47 17.58 -12.52 -17.23
CA SER A 47 16.48 -11.81 -17.89
C SER A 47 15.13 -12.51 -17.81
N ASP A 48 15.10 -13.84 -17.80
CA ASP A 48 13.87 -14.61 -17.81
C ASP A 48 13.32 -14.72 -16.39
N MET A 49 14.19 -15.03 -15.42
CA MET A 49 13.80 -15.06 -14.00
C MET A 49 13.32 -13.70 -13.49
N TYR A 50 13.99 -12.61 -13.89
CA TYR A 50 13.58 -11.26 -13.56
C TYR A 50 12.19 -10.93 -14.13
N LYS A 51 11.92 -11.29 -15.40
CA LYS A 51 10.60 -11.08 -16.02
C LYS A 51 9.51 -11.85 -15.30
N ASP A 52 9.75 -13.11 -14.98
CA ASP A 52 8.78 -13.94 -14.25
C ASP A 52 8.51 -13.38 -12.85
N MET A 53 9.55 -12.92 -12.15
CA MET A 53 9.41 -12.25 -10.86
C MET A 53 8.60 -10.95 -10.97
N MET A 54 8.88 -10.11 -11.97
CA MET A 54 8.10 -8.90 -12.23
C MET A 54 6.64 -9.21 -12.56
N GLN A 55 6.39 -10.20 -13.41
CA GLN A 55 5.05 -10.62 -13.79
C GLN A 55 4.27 -11.16 -12.59
N ALA A 56 4.90 -11.99 -11.75
CA ALA A 56 4.30 -12.46 -10.51
C ALA A 56 3.95 -11.30 -9.56
N MET A 57 4.85 -10.32 -9.42
CA MET A 57 4.56 -9.11 -8.64
C MET A 57 3.38 -8.32 -9.21
N MET A 58 3.36 -8.06 -10.53
CA MET A 58 2.28 -7.34 -11.20
C MET A 58 0.94 -8.08 -11.14
N ASN A 59 0.93 -9.40 -11.04
CA ASN A 59 -0.29 -10.18 -10.93
C ASN A 59 -0.83 -10.26 -9.49
N SER A 60 0.03 -10.07 -8.49
CA SER A 60 -0.36 -10.07 -7.07
C SER A 60 -0.96 -8.73 -6.61
N SER A 61 -1.93 -8.74 -5.70
CA SER A 61 -2.53 -7.51 -5.15
C SER A 61 -1.52 -6.64 -4.42
N LYS A 62 -0.68 -7.25 -3.57
CA LYS A 62 0.39 -6.55 -2.84
C LYS A 62 1.47 -5.99 -3.77
N GLY A 63 1.89 -6.76 -4.78
CA GLY A 63 2.88 -6.29 -5.75
C GLY A 63 2.34 -5.19 -6.65
N LYS A 64 1.07 -5.26 -7.07
CA LYS A 64 0.36 -4.14 -7.70
C LYS A 64 0.44 -2.89 -6.84
N MET A 65 0.11 -3.00 -5.54
CA MET A 65 0.15 -1.87 -4.61
C MET A 65 1.56 -1.23 -4.53
N MET A 66 2.63 -2.04 -4.48
CA MET A 66 4.01 -1.55 -4.46
C MET A 66 4.43 -0.88 -5.77
N MET A 67 3.81 -1.22 -6.89
CA MET A 67 4.09 -0.66 -8.22
C MET A 67 3.23 0.57 -8.55
N ILE A 68 2.29 0.96 -7.68
CA ILE A 68 1.49 2.17 -7.87
C ILE A 68 2.38 3.38 -7.61
N ASN A 69 2.57 4.21 -8.63
CA ASN A 69 3.21 5.51 -8.49
C ASN A 69 2.25 6.56 -7.89
N HIS A 70 2.80 7.70 -7.47
CA HIS A 70 2.05 8.77 -6.81
C HIS A 70 0.86 9.29 -7.64
N GLU A 71 1.02 9.43 -8.96
CA GLU A 71 -0.03 9.90 -9.86
C GLU A 71 -1.18 8.91 -10.00
N ASN A 72 -0.88 7.61 -10.16
CA ASN A 72 -1.89 6.56 -10.22
C ASN A 72 -2.61 6.40 -8.88
N MET A 73 -1.92 6.62 -7.77
CA MET A 73 -2.55 6.66 -6.45
C MET A 73 -3.53 7.84 -6.34
N MET A 74 -3.12 9.05 -6.71
CA MET A 74 -4.00 10.21 -6.73
C MET A 74 -5.21 10.01 -7.63
N LYS A 75 -5.01 9.40 -8.81
CA LYS A 75 -6.09 9.10 -9.74
C LYS A 75 -7.09 8.11 -9.13
N MET A 76 -6.62 7.01 -8.53
CA MET A 76 -7.50 6.05 -7.86
C MET A 76 -8.29 6.67 -6.71
N MET A 77 -7.70 7.58 -5.93
CA MET A 77 -8.41 8.30 -4.87
C MET A 77 -9.46 9.29 -5.43
N LYS A 78 -9.18 9.94 -6.56
CA LYS A 78 -10.16 10.82 -7.23
C LYS A 78 -11.32 10.04 -7.83
N ASP A 79 -11.02 8.91 -8.46
CA ASP A 79 -12.01 8.08 -9.15
C ASP A 79 -12.88 7.26 -8.17
N ASN A 80 -12.40 7.05 -6.93
CA ASN A 80 -13.14 6.35 -5.88
C ASN A 80 -13.27 7.19 -4.59
N PRO A 81 -14.25 8.12 -4.54
CA PRO A 81 -14.48 8.97 -3.37
C PRO A 81 -14.87 8.17 -2.12
N ASP A 82 -15.47 6.98 -2.27
CA ASP A 82 -15.83 6.12 -1.14
C ASP A 82 -14.59 5.53 -0.45
N MET A 83 -13.53 5.24 -1.20
CA MET A 83 -12.24 4.83 -0.64
C MET A 83 -11.63 5.94 0.21
N MET A 84 -11.63 7.18 -0.30
CA MET A 84 -11.15 8.34 0.44
C MET A 84 -11.97 8.57 1.72
N LYS A 85 -13.30 8.43 1.63
CA LYS A 85 -14.20 8.56 2.77
C LYS A 85 -13.99 7.47 3.82
N GLY A 86 -13.82 6.21 3.39
CA GLY A 86 -13.54 5.08 4.29
C GLY A 86 -12.25 5.29 5.06
N MET A 87 -11.17 5.66 4.36
CA MET A 87 -9.87 5.91 4.97
C MET A 87 -9.91 7.09 5.96
N MET A 88 -10.62 8.17 5.61
CA MET A 88 -10.84 9.30 6.52
C MET A 88 -11.66 8.90 7.75
N THR A 89 -12.67 8.05 7.57
CA THR A 89 -13.52 7.56 8.67
C THR A 89 -12.72 6.68 9.62
N GLU A 90 -11.95 5.71 9.11
CA GLU A 90 -11.09 4.85 9.92
C GLU A 90 -10.03 5.66 10.70
N MET A 91 -9.41 6.65 10.05
CA MET A 91 -8.49 7.56 10.71
C MET A 91 -9.19 8.32 11.85
N MET A 92 -10.39 8.85 11.60
CA MET A 92 -11.17 9.54 12.62
C MET A 92 -11.55 8.62 13.78
N GLU A 93 -11.98 7.38 13.51
CA GLU A 93 -12.27 6.36 14.52
C GLU A 93 -11.05 6.03 15.37
N ALA A 94 -9.89 5.82 14.76
CA ALA A 94 -8.65 5.54 15.47
C ALA A 94 -8.20 6.72 16.34
N SER A 95 -8.46 7.95 15.90
CA SER A 95 -8.15 9.18 16.64
C SER A 95 -9.19 9.52 17.72
N LYS A 96 -10.36 8.84 17.79
CA LYS A 96 -11.45 9.18 18.73
C LYS A 96 -11.02 9.21 20.19
N THR A 97 -10.06 8.37 20.56
CA THR A 97 -9.55 8.25 21.94
C THR A 97 -8.30 9.09 22.18
N ASP A 98 -7.70 9.66 21.14
CA ASP A 98 -6.53 10.54 21.23
C ASP A 98 -6.97 12.00 21.28
N THR A 99 -7.25 12.47 22.50
CA THR A 99 -7.68 13.84 22.78
C THR A 99 -6.69 14.89 22.28
N THR A 100 -5.38 14.58 22.28
CA THR A 100 -4.34 15.51 21.81
C THR A 100 -4.44 15.67 20.31
N MET A 101 -4.53 14.55 19.57
CA MET A 101 -4.67 14.56 18.12
C MET A 101 -5.95 15.26 17.66
N ILE A 102 -7.09 15.02 18.33
CA ILE A 102 -8.35 15.72 18.03
C ILE A 102 -8.22 17.21 18.29
N SER A 103 -7.62 17.61 19.42
CA SER A 103 -7.44 19.01 19.78
C SER A 103 -6.56 19.76 18.77
N GLU A 104 -5.45 19.14 18.36
CA GLU A 104 -4.57 19.69 17.32
C GLU A 104 -5.27 19.77 15.96
N MET A 105 -6.04 18.75 15.58
CA MET A 105 -6.81 18.76 14.33
C MET A 105 -7.85 19.88 14.33
N TYR A 106 -8.59 20.04 15.43
CA TYR A 106 -9.58 21.09 15.59
C TYR A 106 -8.93 22.49 15.56
N LYS A 107 -7.82 22.66 16.26
CA LYS A 107 -7.04 23.91 16.25
C LYS A 107 -6.55 24.26 14.85
N SER A 108 -6.00 23.29 14.13
CA SER A 108 -5.54 23.46 12.74
C SER A 108 -6.67 23.86 11.78
N MET A 109 -7.90 23.38 12.03
CA MET A 109 -9.07 23.78 11.25
C MET A 109 -9.50 25.23 11.54
N ILE A 110 -9.49 25.65 12.81
CA ILE A 110 -9.82 27.03 13.21
C ILE A 110 -8.78 28.02 12.69
N ASP A 111 -7.50 27.65 12.79
CA ASP A 111 -6.38 28.50 12.38
C ASP A 111 -6.29 28.65 10.84
N ASN A 112 -7.11 27.90 10.08
CA ASN A 112 -7.20 28.00 8.62
C ASN A 112 -8.43 28.84 8.19
N PRO A 113 -8.26 30.14 7.90
CA PRO A 113 -9.38 31.04 7.60
C PRO A 113 -10.19 30.62 6.37
N LYS A 114 -9.53 30.05 5.35
CA LYS A 114 -10.19 29.56 4.13
C LYS A 114 -11.13 28.39 4.43
N MET A 115 -10.75 27.49 5.35
CA MET A 115 -11.64 26.41 5.78
C MET A 115 -12.79 26.94 6.64
N MET A 116 -12.52 27.88 7.53
CA MET A 116 -13.57 28.45 8.40
C MET A 116 -14.62 29.22 7.60
N ASP A 117 -14.21 29.95 6.56
CA ASP A 117 -15.13 30.65 5.66
C ASP A 117 -15.97 29.67 4.82
N MET A 118 -15.37 28.59 4.34
CA MET A 118 -16.11 27.52 3.65
C MET A 118 -17.16 26.84 4.57
N MET A 119 -16.84 26.66 5.86
CA MET A 119 -17.81 26.13 6.84
C MET A 119 -18.98 27.10 7.06
N LYS A 120 -18.72 28.40 7.18
CA LYS A 120 -19.76 29.43 7.29
C LYS A 120 -20.66 29.43 6.05
N ASP A 121 -20.08 29.37 4.86
CA ASP A 121 -20.81 29.34 3.58
C ASP A 121 -21.70 28.11 3.46
N LYS A 122 -21.19 26.91 3.79
CA LYS A 122 -22.01 25.68 3.77
C LYS A 122 -23.12 25.69 4.81
N LYS A 123 -22.87 26.22 6.02
CA LYS A 123 -23.90 26.38 7.06
C LYS A 123 -24.98 27.37 6.62
N MET A 124 -24.61 28.41 5.89
CA MET A 124 -25.54 29.38 5.31
C MET A 124 -26.35 28.80 4.14
N GLN A 125 -25.76 27.92 3.31
CA GLN A 125 -26.49 27.18 2.27
C GLN A 125 -27.48 26.16 2.83
N SER A 126 -27.11 25.44 3.90
CA SER A 126 -28.01 24.49 4.59
C SER A 126 -29.28 25.16 5.10
N HIS A 127 -29.18 26.36 5.70
CA HIS A 127 -30.35 27.13 6.13
C HIS A 127 -31.18 27.69 4.95
N LYS A 128 -30.57 27.87 3.77
CA LYS A 128 -31.27 28.33 2.57
C LYS A 128 -32.11 27.22 1.92
N MET A 129 -31.77 25.94 2.12
CA MET A 129 -32.53 24.79 1.62
C MET A 129 -33.78 24.45 2.46
N THR A 130 -33.85 24.87 3.72
CA THR A 130 -35.05 24.67 4.57
C THR A 130 -36.15 25.72 4.34
N GLY A 131 -35.96 26.64 3.38
CA GLY A 131 -36.86 27.77 3.10
C GLY A 131 -37.58 27.73 1.75
N MET A 132 -37.57 26.61 1.03
CA MET A 132 -38.32 26.43 -0.23
C MET A 132 -39.41 25.36 -0.09
N ASP A 133 -40.31 25.55 0.88
CA ASP A 133 -41.55 24.77 0.93
C ASP A 133 -42.72 25.60 1.51
N LYS A 134 -42.88 26.84 1.02
CA LYS A 134 -44.08 27.66 1.28
C LYS A 134 -44.37 28.57 0.09
N ASN A 135 -44.88 27.98 -0.98
CA ASN A 135 -45.73 28.58 -2.02
C ASN A 135 -46.28 27.37 -2.80
N MET A 136 -47.54 27.21 -3.14
CA MET A 136 -48.75 27.99 -3.03
C MET A 136 -49.80 27.01 -3.58
N ASP A 137 -50.79 26.61 -2.80
CA ASP A 137 -52.10 26.33 -3.42
C ASP A 137 -53.21 26.80 -2.49
N MET A 138 -53.48 28.09 -2.58
CA MET A 138 -54.80 28.63 -2.35
C MET A 138 -55.51 28.63 -3.69
N SER A 139 -56.23 27.56 -4.03
CA SER A 139 -57.28 27.64 -5.04
C SER A 139 -58.31 26.52 -4.93
N LYS A 140 -59.46 26.95 -4.38
CA LYS A 140 -60.84 26.47 -4.58
C LYS A 140 -61.31 25.23 -3.83
#